data_AF-A0A962ZY38-F1
#
_entry.id   AF-A0A962ZY38-F1
#
_cell.length_a   1.000
_cell.length_b   1.000
_cell.length_c   1.000
_cell.angle_alpha   90.00
_cell.angle_beta   90.00
_cell.angle_gamma   90.00
#
_symmetry.space_group_name_H-M   'P 1'
#
loop_
_entity.id
_entity.type
_entity.pdbx_description
1 polymer ?
#
loop_
_entity_poly.entity_id
_entity_poly.type
_entity_poly.pdbx_seq_one_letter_code
_entity_poly.pdbx_strand_id
1 'polypeptide(L)'
;MDIESKYQARDPWPRREGQQVVFILDARNSFEQKLLQGWIHHHTSSGSEEFKAPQVCLNLADDRRAIDSGQLVIALALPDDTLVAPLRITWLPAADDINAGPRLRYLLFGDPRHPNARRGRKIIEAHPERMHLIAGTPDSVANLRQRFERHHKASDTEAQREFGNFVARQAALVLDIAERRLQGGRYKVPRHVADSLLASPGFNDAVAKLAHDSGKPKSELMAEAAGYMEEMVSRPSPFWLDMYAKFNKFCLGLGYEEEIVCDQGEVEKMRQMVRDNPAMLLWTHKTYLDGMVVPKVLYDNDFPMPHMFGGANMNFP
;
A
#
# COMPACT_ATOMS: atom_id res chain seq x y z
N MET A 1 -16.04 -23.06 3.35
CA MET A 1 -16.13 -22.42 2.01
C MET A 1 -14.88 -22.85 1.28
N ASP A 2 -15.03 -23.59 0.18
CA ASP A 2 -13.90 -24.17 -0.54
C ASP A 2 -13.16 -23.10 -1.35
N ILE A 3 -11.86 -23.26 -1.55
CA ILE A 3 -11.02 -22.30 -2.25
C ILE A 3 -11.46 -22.12 -3.72
N GLU A 4 -12.03 -23.15 -4.31
CA GLU A 4 -12.61 -23.11 -5.65
C GLU A 4 -13.76 -22.09 -5.73
N SER A 5 -14.61 -22.01 -4.70
CA SER A 5 -15.68 -20.99 -4.68
C SER A 5 -15.14 -19.56 -4.63
N LYS A 6 -13.97 -19.35 -4.01
CA LYS A 6 -13.28 -18.05 -4.02
C LYS A 6 -12.71 -17.74 -5.40
N TYR A 7 -12.18 -18.74 -6.10
CA TYR A 7 -11.72 -18.58 -7.48
C TYR A 7 -12.89 -18.25 -8.41
N GLN A 8 -14.01 -18.96 -8.33
CA GLN A 8 -15.18 -18.72 -9.18
C GLN A 8 -15.78 -17.31 -9.01
N ALA A 9 -15.74 -16.77 -7.79
CA ALA A 9 -16.35 -15.48 -7.49
C ALA A 9 -15.69 -14.27 -8.18
N ARG A 10 -14.43 -14.38 -8.60
CA ARG A 10 -13.69 -13.29 -9.27
C ARG A 10 -12.76 -13.85 -10.33
N ASP A 11 -12.84 -13.30 -11.53
CA ASP A 11 -11.88 -13.57 -12.61
C ASP A 11 -10.63 -12.67 -12.43
N PRO A 12 -9.40 -13.23 -12.35
CA PRO A 12 -8.18 -12.43 -12.30
C PRO A 12 -7.78 -11.86 -13.66
N TRP A 13 -8.33 -12.37 -14.76
CA TRP A 13 -7.94 -11.95 -16.10
C TRP A 13 -8.54 -10.58 -16.44
N PRO A 14 -7.73 -9.64 -16.92
CA PRO A 14 -8.25 -8.36 -17.38
C PRO A 14 -9.11 -8.57 -18.63
N ARG A 15 -10.11 -7.70 -18.83
CA ARG A 15 -10.83 -7.64 -20.09
C ARG A 15 -9.84 -7.37 -21.22
N ARG A 16 -9.79 -8.26 -22.20
CA ARG A 16 -8.82 -8.24 -23.29
C ARG A 16 -9.46 -8.69 -24.59
N GLU A 17 -9.01 -8.10 -25.68
CA GLU A 17 -9.39 -8.40 -27.06
C GLU A 17 -8.24 -9.13 -27.78
N GLY A 18 -7.69 -10.15 -27.13
CA GLY A 18 -6.56 -10.94 -27.65
C GLY A 18 -5.17 -10.46 -27.20
N GLN A 19 -5.07 -9.40 -26.40
CA GLN A 19 -3.77 -8.97 -25.86
C GLN A 19 -3.13 -10.03 -24.96
N GLN A 20 -1.80 -10.04 -24.97
CA GLN A 20 -1.02 -10.78 -23.99
C GLN A 20 -1.20 -10.18 -22.59
N VAL A 21 -1.06 -11.01 -21.56
CA VAL A 21 -1.15 -10.59 -20.17
C VAL A 21 0.08 -11.06 -19.43
N VAL A 22 0.70 -10.16 -18.68
CA VAL A 22 1.73 -10.45 -17.68
C VAL A 22 1.16 -10.18 -16.29
N PHE A 23 1.23 -11.17 -15.41
CA PHE A 23 0.76 -11.05 -14.04
C PHE A 23 1.91 -10.67 -13.10
N ILE A 24 1.70 -9.65 -12.27
CA ILE A 24 2.57 -9.34 -11.15
C ILE A 24 1.92 -9.90 -9.89
N LEU A 25 2.52 -10.93 -9.31
CA LEU A 25 2.01 -11.58 -8.11
C LEU A 25 2.69 -10.97 -6.89
N ASP A 26 1.95 -10.20 -6.11
CA ASP A 26 2.42 -9.73 -4.81
C ASP A 26 2.18 -10.82 -3.76
N ALA A 27 3.24 -11.57 -3.46
CA ALA A 27 3.20 -12.70 -2.52
C ALA A 27 4.40 -12.68 -1.59
N ARG A 28 4.13 -12.88 -0.29
CA ARG A 28 5.15 -12.85 0.76
C ARG A 28 5.80 -14.21 1.00
N ASN A 29 5.12 -15.27 0.59
CA ASN A 29 5.56 -16.64 0.79
C ASN A 29 5.04 -17.54 -0.34
N SER A 30 5.63 -18.73 -0.46
CA SER A 30 5.29 -19.70 -1.50
C SER A 30 3.86 -20.23 -1.43
N PHE A 31 3.19 -20.11 -0.28
CA PHE A 31 1.78 -20.48 -0.17
C PHE A 31 0.87 -19.44 -0.83
N GLU A 32 1.08 -18.15 -0.56
CA GLU A 32 0.35 -17.07 -1.25
C GLU A 32 0.59 -17.10 -2.75
N GLN A 33 1.84 -17.33 -3.17
CA GLN A 33 2.18 -17.48 -4.58
C GLN A 33 1.38 -18.61 -5.23
N LYS A 34 1.31 -19.78 -4.61
CA LYS A 34 0.53 -20.93 -5.12
C LYS A 34 -0.96 -20.64 -5.21
N LEU A 35 -1.51 -19.87 -4.28
CA LEU A 35 -2.91 -19.47 -4.29
C LEU A 35 -3.22 -18.52 -5.46
N LEU A 36 -2.36 -17.52 -5.71
CA LEU A 36 -2.51 -16.64 -6.87
C LEU A 36 -2.33 -17.40 -8.19
N GLN A 37 -1.37 -18.33 -8.25
CA GLN A 37 -1.18 -19.21 -9.40
C GLN A 37 -2.38 -20.10 -9.67
N GLY A 38 -2.94 -20.70 -8.62
CA GLY A 38 -4.17 -21.48 -8.70
C GLY A 38 -5.35 -20.65 -9.18
N TRP A 39 -5.45 -19.41 -8.71
CA TRP A 39 -6.49 -18.48 -9.14
C TRP A 39 -6.42 -18.17 -10.64
N ILE A 40 -5.22 -17.89 -11.17
CA ILE A 40 -5.00 -17.69 -12.61
C ILE A 40 -5.37 -18.96 -13.38
N HIS A 41 -4.84 -20.11 -12.94
CA HIS A 41 -5.01 -21.40 -13.62
C HIS A 41 -6.48 -21.83 -13.70
N HIS A 42 -7.26 -21.57 -12.65
CA HIS A 42 -8.69 -21.88 -12.60
C HIS A 42 -9.48 -21.18 -13.71
N HIS A 43 -9.07 -19.98 -14.12
CA HIS A 43 -9.72 -19.20 -15.18
C HIS A 43 -9.01 -19.32 -16.53
N THR A 44 -7.95 -20.13 -16.62
CA THR A 44 -7.33 -20.44 -17.91
C THR A 44 -8.25 -21.39 -18.68
N SER A 45 -8.82 -20.90 -19.78
CA SER A 45 -9.68 -21.72 -20.65
C SER A 45 -8.91 -22.92 -21.20
N SER A 46 -9.50 -24.11 -21.14
CA SER A 46 -8.97 -25.36 -21.71
C SER A 46 -8.92 -25.22 -23.24
N GLY A 47 -7.78 -24.82 -23.78
CA GLY A 47 -7.57 -24.58 -25.22
C GLY A 47 -6.59 -23.46 -25.55
N SER A 48 -6.30 -22.55 -24.61
CA SER A 48 -5.35 -21.44 -24.78
C SER A 48 -3.96 -21.76 -24.21
N GLU A 49 -3.38 -22.92 -24.54
CA GLU A 49 -1.99 -23.25 -24.20
C GLU A 49 -0.97 -22.33 -24.91
N GLU A 50 -1.39 -21.62 -25.97
CA GLU A 50 -0.57 -20.71 -26.78
C GLU A 50 -0.11 -19.44 -26.05
N PHE A 51 -0.69 -19.12 -24.89
CA PHE A 51 -0.22 -17.98 -24.07
C PHE A 51 -0.16 -18.37 -22.60
N LYS A 52 0.91 -19.06 -22.17
CA LYS A 52 1.29 -19.05 -20.76
C LYS A 52 1.62 -17.60 -20.37
N ALA A 53 0.62 -16.90 -19.83
CA ALA A 53 0.77 -15.55 -19.32
C ALA A 53 1.97 -15.51 -18.37
N PRO A 54 3.03 -14.74 -18.67
CA PRO A 54 4.20 -14.66 -17.80
C PRO A 54 3.80 -14.16 -16.41
N GLN A 55 4.43 -14.73 -15.38
CA GLN A 55 4.13 -14.41 -13.99
C GLN A 55 5.41 -13.99 -13.29
N VAL A 56 5.41 -12.79 -12.74
CA VAL A 56 6.52 -12.26 -11.94
C VAL A 56 6.09 -12.19 -10.49
N CYS A 57 6.78 -12.89 -9.62
CA CYS A 57 6.49 -12.88 -8.18
C CYS A 57 7.36 -11.83 -7.50
N LEU A 58 6.73 -10.83 -6.91
CA LEU A 58 7.39 -9.77 -6.15
C LEU A 58 6.83 -9.73 -4.73
N ASN A 59 7.61 -9.22 -3.79
CA ASN A 59 7.11 -8.84 -2.49
C ASN A 59 6.98 -7.31 -2.46
N LEU A 60 5.87 -6.81 -2.98
CA LEU A 60 5.59 -5.37 -3.07
C LEU A 60 5.14 -4.78 -1.74
N ALA A 61 4.82 -5.63 -0.76
CA ALA A 61 4.34 -5.20 0.54
C ALA A 61 5.44 -5.01 1.60
N ASP A 62 6.71 -5.24 1.26
CA ASP A 62 7.86 -5.03 2.15
C ASP A 62 8.66 -3.78 1.72
N ASP A 63 8.37 -2.64 2.36
CA ASP A 63 9.04 -1.36 2.08
C ASP A 63 10.49 -1.33 2.58
N ARG A 64 10.95 -2.36 3.31
CA ARG A 64 12.30 -2.40 3.88
C ARG A 64 13.33 -2.95 2.90
N ARG A 65 12.91 -3.51 1.77
CA ARG A 65 13.79 -4.12 0.78
C ARG A 65 13.59 -3.46 -0.57
N ALA A 66 14.70 -3.15 -1.25
CA ALA A 66 14.66 -2.76 -2.65
C ALA A 66 13.94 -3.85 -3.46
N ILE A 67 13.00 -3.43 -4.31
CA ILE A 67 12.27 -4.35 -5.18
C ILE A 67 13.27 -4.95 -6.16
N ASP A 68 13.40 -6.28 -6.18
CA ASP A 68 14.18 -6.99 -7.20
C ASP A 68 13.44 -6.95 -8.54
N SER A 69 13.63 -5.85 -9.27
CA SER A 69 13.00 -5.61 -10.57
C SER A 69 13.64 -6.39 -11.72
N GLY A 70 14.70 -7.18 -11.48
CA GLY A 70 15.40 -7.91 -12.53
C GLY A 70 14.48 -8.85 -13.31
N GLN A 71 13.61 -9.58 -12.61
CA GLN A 71 12.60 -10.44 -13.25
C GLN A 71 11.55 -9.63 -14.03
N LEU A 72 11.23 -8.42 -13.55
CA LEU A 72 10.26 -7.55 -14.18
C LEU A 72 10.81 -6.94 -15.47
N VAL A 73 12.10 -6.59 -15.53
CA VAL A 73 12.72 -6.10 -16.77
C VAL A 73 12.61 -7.14 -17.89
N ILE A 74 12.87 -8.42 -17.58
CA ILE A 74 12.75 -9.51 -18.55
C ILE A 74 11.30 -9.69 -18.99
N ALA A 75 10.35 -9.65 -18.04
CA ALA A 75 8.94 -9.81 -18.34
C ALA A 75 8.31 -8.60 -19.06
N LEU A 76 8.92 -7.43 -18.98
CA LEU A 76 8.47 -6.20 -19.65
C LEU A 76 9.11 -6.01 -21.05
N ALA A 77 9.94 -6.96 -21.50
CA ALA A 77 10.41 -7.03 -22.89
C ALA A 77 9.35 -7.61 -23.87
N LEU A 78 8.09 -7.66 -23.45
CA LEU A 78 6.94 -8.09 -24.24
C LEU A 78 6.41 -6.96 -25.13
N PRO A 79 5.51 -7.27 -26.10
CA PRO A 79 4.88 -6.26 -26.94
C PRO A 79 4.19 -5.14 -26.15
N ASP A 80 4.19 -3.93 -26.72
CA ASP A 80 3.68 -2.71 -26.06
C ASP A 80 2.20 -2.78 -25.68
N ASP A 81 1.39 -3.57 -26.39
CA ASP A 81 -0.03 -3.79 -26.10
C ASP A 81 -0.28 -4.79 -24.95
N THR A 82 0.77 -5.43 -24.42
CA THR A 82 0.68 -6.37 -23.30
C THR A 82 0.10 -5.69 -22.06
N LEU A 83 -0.89 -6.34 -21.45
CA LEU A 83 -1.50 -5.88 -20.21
C LEU A 83 -0.72 -6.39 -18.99
N VAL A 84 -0.32 -5.48 -18.12
CA VAL A 84 0.25 -5.75 -16.80
C VAL A 84 -0.89 -5.82 -15.78
N ALA A 85 -1.08 -6.99 -15.18
CA ALA A 85 -2.17 -7.28 -14.24
C ALA A 85 -1.63 -7.63 -12.83
N PRO A 86 -1.67 -6.70 -11.87
CA PRO A 86 -1.22 -6.96 -10.50
C PRO A 86 -2.26 -7.74 -9.69
N LEU A 87 -1.83 -8.79 -8.96
CA LEU A 87 -2.66 -9.60 -8.08
C LEU A 87 -2.06 -9.68 -6.67
N ARG A 88 -2.92 -9.73 -5.64
CA ARG A 88 -2.53 -9.85 -4.22
C ARG A 88 -3.53 -10.70 -3.44
N ILE A 89 -3.06 -11.31 -2.36
CA ILE A 89 -3.91 -11.88 -1.30
C ILE A 89 -3.93 -10.94 -0.10
N THR A 90 -5.13 -10.62 0.37
CA THR A 90 -5.34 -9.84 1.59
C THR A 90 -5.98 -10.71 2.66
N TRP A 91 -5.43 -10.63 3.86
CA TRP A 91 -5.91 -11.32 5.05
C TRP A 91 -6.55 -10.32 6.00
N LEU A 92 -7.84 -10.49 6.28
CA LEU A 92 -8.55 -9.69 7.26
C LEU A 92 -8.29 -10.21 8.69
N PRO A 93 -8.15 -9.31 9.68
CA PRO A 93 -8.16 -9.69 11.09
C PRO A 93 -9.54 -10.26 11.48
N ALA A 94 -9.63 -11.00 12.58
CA ALA A 94 -10.93 -11.46 13.08
C ALA A 94 -11.77 -10.27 13.59
N ALA A 95 -13.10 -10.37 13.58
CA ALA A 95 -13.97 -9.29 14.12
C ALA A 95 -13.61 -8.93 15.58
N ASP A 96 -13.26 -9.93 16.38
CA ASP A 96 -12.79 -9.76 17.75
C ASP A 96 -11.42 -9.06 17.85
N ASP A 97 -10.60 -9.14 16.80
CA ASP A 97 -9.31 -8.44 16.73
C ASP A 97 -9.48 -6.95 16.41
N ILE A 98 -10.48 -6.60 15.60
CA ILE A 98 -10.80 -5.21 15.23
C ILE A 98 -11.25 -4.42 16.47
N ASN A 99 -12.05 -5.04 17.33
CA ASN A 99 -12.60 -4.38 18.53
C ASN A 99 -11.70 -4.48 19.78
N ALA A 100 -10.69 -5.36 19.80
CA ALA A 100 -9.90 -5.60 21.01
C ALA A 100 -8.61 -4.78 21.15
N GLY A 101 -8.25 -3.97 20.15
CA GLY A 101 -7.01 -3.20 20.09
C GLY A 101 -5.72 -4.05 20.22
N PRO A 102 -4.56 -3.44 20.52
CA PRO A 102 -3.29 -4.13 20.41
C PRO A 102 -3.18 -5.14 21.54
N ARG A 103 -2.92 -6.40 21.18
CA ARG A 103 -2.63 -7.46 22.15
C ARG A 103 -1.17 -7.86 21.99
N LEU A 104 -0.44 -7.96 23.10
CA LEU A 104 0.93 -8.52 23.18
C LEU A 104 1.08 -9.87 22.45
N ARG A 105 -0.03 -10.59 22.25
CA ARG A 105 -0.09 -11.79 21.40
C ARG A 105 0.40 -11.55 19.96
N TYR A 106 0.27 -10.37 19.38
CA TYR A 106 0.80 -10.09 18.03
C TYR A 106 2.33 -10.00 18.02
N LEU A 107 2.96 -9.72 19.16
CA LEU A 107 4.42 -9.80 19.29
C LEU A 107 4.89 -11.27 19.35
N LEU A 108 4.13 -12.11 20.06
CA LEU A 108 4.45 -13.53 20.26
C LEU A 108 4.07 -14.41 19.06
N PHE A 109 2.95 -14.09 18.42
CA PHE A 109 2.42 -14.85 17.31
C PHE A 109 2.70 -14.14 15.99
N GLY A 110 2.75 -12.82 15.88
CA GLY A 110 2.89 -12.10 14.60
C GLY A 110 1.55 -11.54 14.11
N ASP A 111 1.61 -10.56 13.20
CA ASP A 111 0.44 -9.84 12.68
C ASP A 111 -0.53 -10.77 11.91
N PRO A 112 -1.81 -10.90 12.31
CA PRO A 112 -2.80 -11.72 11.60
C PRO A 112 -3.08 -11.27 10.17
N ARG A 113 -2.73 -10.02 9.81
CA ARG A 113 -2.82 -9.49 8.44
C ARG A 113 -1.71 -10.02 7.54
N HIS A 114 -0.67 -10.60 8.13
CA HIS A 114 0.53 -11.08 7.45
C HIS A 114 0.91 -12.50 7.89
N PRO A 115 0.01 -13.48 7.69
CA PRO A 115 0.22 -14.84 8.16
C PRO A 115 1.35 -15.53 7.37
N ASN A 116 2.15 -16.35 8.08
CA ASN A 116 3.03 -17.29 7.40
C ASN A 116 2.21 -18.42 6.73
N ALA A 117 2.86 -19.20 5.86
CA ALA A 117 2.22 -20.26 5.08
C ALA A 117 1.37 -21.24 5.90
N ARG A 118 1.85 -21.67 7.08
CA ARG A 118 1.12 -22.62 7.95
C ARG A 118 -0.15 -21.98 8.51
N ARG A 119 -0.08 -20.71 8.92
CA ARG A 119 -1.24 -19.99 9.45
C ARG A 119 -2.22 -19.60 8.37
N GLY A 120 -1.75 -19.22 7.18
CA GLY A 120 -2.61 -18.96 6.04
C GLY A 120 -3.51 -20.15 5.72
N ARG A 121 -2.95 -21.37 5.71
CA ARG A 121 -3.74 -22.62 5.55
C ARG A 121 -4.80 -22.77 6.62
N LYS A 122 -4.42 -22.62 7.89
CA LYS A 122 -5.36 -22.72 9.01
C LYS A 122 -6.47 -21.67 8.95
N ILE A 123 -6.15 -20.45 8.51
CA ILE A 123 -7.15 -19.38 8.32
C ILE A 123 -8.11 -19.75 7.20
N ILE A 124 -7.65 -20.29 6.06
CA ILE A 124 -8.54 -20.72 4.98
C ILE A 124 -9.46 -21.86 5.43
N GLU A 125 -8.94 -22.83 6.19
CA GLU A 125 -9.72 -23.96 6.68
C GLU A 125 -10.80 -23.53 7.69
N ALA A 126 -10.44 -22.68 8.66
CA ALA A 126 -11.33 -22.30 9.76
C ALA A 126 -12.19 -21.06 9.45
N HIS A 127 -11.64 -20.11 8.70
CA HIS A 127 -12.18 -18.76 8.49
C HIS A 127 -11.93 -18.25 7.05
N PRO A 128 -12.43 -18.95 6.03
CA PRO A 128 -12.19 -18.61 4.62
C PRO A 128 -12.71 -17.22 4.24
N GLU A 129 -13.69 -16.67 4.96
CA GLU A 129 -14.19 -15.31 4.81
C GLU A 129 -13.11 -14.25 4.99
N ARG A 130 -12.04 -14.55 5.74
CA ARG A 130 -10.95 -13.59 6.02
C ARG A 130 -9.92 -13.50 4.91
N MET A 131 -9.91 -14.43 3.95
CA MET A 131 -8.99 -14.42 2.83
C MET A 131 -9.68 -13.83 1.60
N HIS A 132 -9.04 -12.84 0.98
CA HIS A 132 -9.56 -12.18 -0.22
C HIS A 132 -8.51 -12.11 -1.31
N LEU A 133 -8.98 -12.41 -2.53
CA LEU A 133 -8.22 -12.25 -3.77
C LEU A 133 -8.48 -10.85 -4.32
N ILE A 134 -7.41 -10.12 -4.58
CA ILE A 134 -7.44 -8.74 -5.04
C ILE A 134 -6.74 -8.65 -6.39
N ALA A 135 -7.44 -8.10 -7.37
CA ALA A 135 -6.87 -7.65 -8.64
C ALA A 135 -6.77 -6.13 -8.63
N GLY A 136 -5.59 -5.61 -8.90
CA GLY A 136 -5.38 -4.19 -9.17
C GLY A 136 -5.91 -3.83 -10.55
N THR A 137 -6.15 -2.54 -10.80
CA THR A 137 -6.50 -2.08 -12.14
C THR A 137 -5.32 -2.37 -13.09
N PRO A 138 -5.54 -3.11 -14.19
CA PRO A 138 -4.49 -3.42 -15.16
C PRO A 138 -4.11 -2.18 -15.97
N ASP A 139 -2.91 -2.17 -16.53
CA ASP A 139 -2.42 -1.12 -17.44
C ASP A 139 -1.58 -1.74 -18.57
N SER A 140 -1.44 -1.06 -19.70
CA SER A 140 -0.61 -1.54 -20.81
C SER A 140 0.87 -1.18 -20.62
N VAL A 141 1.77 -2.01 -21.16
CA VAL A 141 3.21 -1.69 -21.19
C VAL A 141 3.46 -0.34 -21.88
N ALA A 142 2.76 -0.05 -22.99
CA ALA A 142 2.83 1.22 -23.71
C ALA A 142 2.51 2.42 -22.81
N ASN A 143 1.37 2.37 -22.10
CA ASN A 143 0.94 3.48 -21.25
C ASN A 143 1.87 3.65 -20.03
N LEU A 144 2.30 2.54 -19.43
CA LEU A 144 3.28 2.58 -18.34
C LEU A 144 4.61 3.21 -18.81
N ARG A 145 5.09 2.83 -20.00
CA ARG A 145 6.31 3.38 -20.61
C ARG A 145 6.17 4.86 -20.91
N GLN A 146 5.07 5.27 -21.53
CA GLN A 146 4.78 6.68 -21.81
C GLN A 146 4.76 7.52 -20.52
N ARG A 147 4.14 7.00 -19.46
CA ARG A 147 4.09 7.68 -18.15
C ARG A 147 5.47 7.77 -17.51
N PHE A 148 6.30 6.73 -17.65
CA PHE A 148 7.67 6.73 -17.16
C PHE A 148 8.53 7.78 -17.88
N GLU A 149 8.48 7.81 -19.22
CA GLU A 149 9.25 8.72 -20.09
C GLU A 149 8.87 10.20 -19.92
N ARG A 150 7.61 10.51 -19.60
CA ARG A 150 7.18 11.89 -19.26
C ARG A 150 7.95 12.48 -18.09
N HIS A 151 8.43 11.62 -17.20
CA HIS A 151 9.15 12.01 -16.01
C HIS A 151 10.66 11.77 -16.18
N HIS A 152 11.12 10.68 -16.80
CA HIS A 152 12.54 10.34 -16.81
C HIS A 152 13.23 10.69 -18.14
N LYS A 153 14.36 11.40 -18.07
CA LYS A 153 15.30 11.61 -19.18
C LYS A 153 16.57 10.81 -18.88
N ALA A 154 16.59 9.51 -19.15
CA ALA A 154 17.73 8.64 -18.80
C ALA A 154 18.14 7.68 -19.93
N SER A 155 19.43 7.29 -19.92
CA SER A 155 20.10 6.41 -20.89
C SER A 155 19.65 4.95 -20.81
N ASP A 156 19.79 4.21 -21.92
CA ASP A 156 19.06 2.95 -22.20
C ASP A 156 19.11 1.86 -21.12
N THR A 157 20.27 1.55 -20.52
CA THR A 157 20.39 0.38 -19.63
C THR A 157 19.91 0.64 -18.20
N GLU A 158 20.20 1.82 -17.65
CA GLU A 158 19.70 2.24 -16.32
C GLU A 158 18.20 2.52 -16.39
N ALA A 159 17.73 3.08 -17.51
CA ALA A 159 16.32 3.34 -17.77
C ALA A 159 15.46 2.06 -17.73
N GLN A 160 15.97 0.91 -18.17
CA GLN A 160 15.20 -0.35 -18.10
C GLN A 160 14.95 -0.82 -16.66
N ARG A 161 15.95 -0.76 -15.79
CA ARG A 161 15.80 -1.11 -14.37
C ARG A 161 14.91 -0.12 -13.64
N GLU A 162 15.08 1.17 -13.90
CA GLU A 162 14.23 2.22 -13.36
C GLU A 162 12.77 2.07 -13.81
N PHE A 163 12.54 1.70 -15.07
CA PHE A 163 11.23 1.39 -15.60
C PHE A 163 10.61 0.19 -14.87
N GLY A 164 11.37 -0.88 -14.65
CA GLY A 164 10.92 -2.02 -13.84
C GLY A 164 10.52 -1.60 -12.42
N ASN A 165 11.35 -0.79 -11.75
CA ASN A 165 11.03 -0.25 -10.43
C ASN A 165 9.76 0.62 -10.46
N PHE A 166 9.59 1.44 -11.51
CA PHE A 166 8.39 2.25 -11.70
C PHE A 166 7.13 1.39 -11.83
N VAL A 167 7.15 0.36 -12.67
CA VAL A 167 6.02 -0.56 -12.86
C VAL A 167 5.68 -1.29 -11.56
N ALA A 168 6.68 -1.74 -10.80
CA ALA A 168 6.45 -2.37 -9.51
C ALA A 168 5.78 -1.41 -8.50
N ARG A 169 6.19 -0.14 -8.45
CA ARG A 169 5.52 0.90 -7.62
C ARG A 169 4.09 1.16 -8.07
N GLN A 170 3.84 1.24 -9.38
CA GLN A 170 2.48 1.40 -9.91
C GLN A 170 1.60 0.19 -9.56
N ALA A 171 2.13 -1.02 -9.67
CA ALA A 171 1.45 -2.26 -9.29
C ALA A 171 1.09 -2.27 -7.80
N ALA A 172 2.03 -1.90 -6.92
CA ALA A 172 1.77 -1.77 -5.49
C ALA A 172 0.66 -0.75 -5.19
N LEU A 173 0.68 0.40 -5.87
CA LEU A 173 -0.31 1.46 -5.69
C LEU A 173 -1.73 1.02 -6.10
N VAL A 174 -1.90 0.38 -7.25
CA VAL A 174 -3.24 -0.08 -7.67
C VAL A 174 -3.76 -1.22 -6.80
N LEU A 175 -2.87 -2.08 -6.28
CA LEU A 175 -3.23 -3.11 -5.30
C LEU A 175 -3.65 -2.49 -3.96
N ASP A 176 -2.96 -1.44 -3.51
CA ASP A 176 -3.31 -0.69 -2.30
C ASP A 176 -4.67 -0.01 -2.43
N ILE A 177 -4.97 0.58 -3.60
CA ILE A 177 -6.29 1.16 -3.90
C ILE A 177 -7.38 0.09 -3.85
N ALA A 178 -7.13 -1.07 -4.46
CA ALA A 178 -8.09 -2.17 -4.48
C ALA A 178 -8.31 -2.78 -3.08
N GLU A 179 -7.27 -2.88 -2.28
CA GLU A 179 -7.34 -3.33 -0.88
C GLU A 179 -8.09 -2.33 0.02
N ARG A 180 -7.88 -1.02 -0.18
CA ARG A 180 -8.61 0.03 0.56
C ARG A 180 -10.12 -0.06 0.35
N ARG A 181 -10.57 -0.42 -0.85
CA ARG A 181 -12.01 -0.66 -1.13
C ARG A 181 -12.57 -1.85 -0.36
N LEU A 182 -11.73 -2.80 0.05
CA LEU A 182 -12.11 -3.98 0.82
C LEU A 182 -12.08 -3.71 2.34
N GLN A 183 -11.06 -3.04 2.85
CA GLN A 183 -10.80 -2.90 4.29
C GLN A 183 -11.37 -1.61 4.93
N GLY A 184 -11.80 -0.63 4.13
CA GLY A 184 -12.15 0.70 4.62
C GLY A 184 -10.94 1.64 4.69
N GLY A 185 -11.20 2.95 4.81
CA GLY A 185 -10.17 3.99 4.70
C GLY A 185 -9.19 4.07 5.88
N ARG A 186 -9.47 3.33 6.96
CA ARG A 186 -8.81 3.44 8.28
C ARG A 186 -7.32 3.13 8.31
N TYR A 187 -6.84 2.19 7.50
CA TYR A 187 -5.60 1.47 7.83
C TYR A 187 -4.44 1.59 6.84
N LYS A 188 -4.53 2.35 5.74
CA LYS A 188 -3.42 2.41 4.77
C LYS A 188 -3.11 3.82 4.24
N VAL A 189 -1.90 4.27 4.56
CA VAL A 189 -1.23 5.50 4.08
C VAL A 189 -0.40 5.15 2.84
N PRO A 190 -0.23 6.07 1.86
CA PRO A 190 0.64 5.86 0.71
C PRO A 190 2.01 5.31 1.11
N ARG A 191 2.43 4.21 0.47
CA ARG A 191 3.73 3.55 0.66
C ARG A 191 4.70 3.97 -0.45
N HIS A 192 5.99 3.75 -0.25
CA HIS A 192 7.05 4.18 -1.18
C HIS A 192 7.07 5.69 -1.47
N VAL A 193 6.58 6.53 -0.54
CA VAL A 193 6.58 7.99 -0.72
C VAL A 193 8.02 8.50 -0.85
N ALA A 194 8.92 8.04 0.02
CA ALA A 194 10.34 8.37 -0.05
C ALA A 194 10.94 7.96 -1.40
N ASP A 195 10.80 6.68 -1.79
CA ASP A 195 11.35 6.18 -3.06
C ASP A 195 10.76 6.91 -4.28
N SER A 196 9.47 7.25 -4.25
CA SER A 196 8.79 7.96 -5.34
C SER A 196 9.23 9.42 -5.42
N LEU A 197 9.46 10.09 -4.28
CA LEU A 197 10.01 11.44 -4.23
C LEU A 197 11.49 11.46 -4.67
N LEU A 198 12.30 10.50 -4.21
CA LEU A 198 13.70 10.37 -4.61
C LEU A 198 13.85 10.02 -6.09
N ALA A 199 12.92 9.27 -6.68
CA ALA A 199 12.85 9.02 -8.11
C ALA A 199 12.17 10.14 -8.90
N SER A 200 11.64 11.18 -8.22
CA SER A 200 10.96 12.27 -8.90
C SER A 200 11.96 13.12 -9.68
N PRO A 201 11.71 13.42 -10.96
CA PRO A 201 12.60 14.23 -11.79
C PRO A 201 12.74 15.65 -11.25
N GLY A 202 11.61 16.28 -10.86
CA GLY A 202 11.64 17.63 -10.31
C GLY A 202 12.43 17.72 -9.01
N PHE A 203 12.40 16.66 -8.19
CA PHE A 203 13.24 16.56 -7.00
C PHE A 203 14.71 16.38 -7.38
N ASN A 204 15.01 15.49 -8.33
CA ASN A 204 16.36 15.26 -8.83
C ASN A 204 17.00 16.51 -9.45
N ASP A 205 16.22 17.30 -10.19
CA ASP A 205 16.64 18.56 -10.78
C ASP A 205 16.91 19.61 -9.70
N ALA A 206 16.04 19.69 -8.69
CA ALA A 206 16.25 20.59 -7.55
C ALA A 206 17.51 20.24 -6.74
N VAL A 207 17.76 18.94 -6.50
CA VAL A 207 18.99 18.48 -5.81
C VAL A 207 20.22 18.70 -6.71
N ALA A 208 20.11 18.52 -8.02
CA ALA A 208 21.21 18.82 -8.94
C ALA A 208 21.55 20.32 -8.95
N LYS A 209 20.55 21.19 -8.89
CA LYS A 209 20.75 22.63 -8.73
C LYS A 209 21.41 22.96 -7.39
N LEU A 210 20.93 22.35 -6.30
CA LEU A 210 21.53 22.54 -4.98
C LEU A 210 23.00 22.09 -4.95
N ALA A 211 23.31 20.95 -5.57
CA ALA A 211 24.67 20.43 -5.70
C ALA A 211 25.61 21.43 -6.38
N HIS A 212 25.13 22.05 -7.47
CA HIS A 212 25.85 23.10 -8.17
C HIS A 212 26.06 24.33 -7.29
N ASP A 213 25.02 24.79 -6.60
CA ASP A 213 25.06 26.01 -5.80
C ASP A 213 25.88 25.85 -4.50
N SER A 214 25.89 24.65 -3.90
CA SER A 214 26.60 24.36 -2.66
C SER A 214 28.00 23.76 -2.87
N GLY A 215 28.37 23.44 -4.11
CA GLY A 215 29.63 22.75 -4.45
C GLY A 215 29.74 21.32 -3.91
N LYS A 216 28.62 20.71 -3.49
CA LYS A 216 28.59 19.35 -2.94
C LYS A 216 28.24 18.33 -4.04
N PRO A 217 28.72 17.08 -3.96
CA PRO A 217 28.28 16.03 -4.87
C PRO A 217 26.77 15.76 -4.76
N LYS A 218 26.08 15.61 -5.89
CA LYS A 218 24.64 15.24 -5.92
C LYS A 218 24.36 13.97 -5.12
N SER A 219 25.24 12.97 -5.19
CA SER A 219 25.10 11.70 -4.46
C SER A 219 25.10 11.88 -2.94
N GLU A 220 25.91 12.81 -2.41
CA GLU A 220 25.94 13.14 -0.98
C GLU A 220 24.62 13.77 -0.55
N LEU A 221 24.13 14.75 -1.30
CA LEU A 221 22.84 15.41 -1.03
C LEU A 221 21.65 14.46 -1.15
N MET A 222 21.70 13.52 -2.09
CA MET A 222 20.67 12.48 -2.22
C MET A 222 20.68 11.50 -1.03
N ALA A 223 21.86 11.15 -0.51
CA ALA A 223 21.97 10.32 0.69
C ALA A 223 21.45 11.04 1.94
N GLU A 224 21.77 12.33 2.07
CA GLU A 224 21.27 13.19 3.14
C GLU A 224 19.74 13.33 3.07
N ALA A 225 19.19 13.59 1.89
CA ALA A 225 17.74 13.65 1.67
C ALA A 225 17.05 12.32 1.98
N ALA A 226 17.65 11.18 1.63
CA ALA A 226 17.12 9.86 1.98
C ALA A 226 17.06 9.67 3.50
N GLY A 227 18.07 10.12 4.24
CA GLY A 227 18.07 10.14 5.70
C GLY A 227 16.91 10.98 6.28
N TYR A 228 16.72 12.20 5.77
CA TYR A 228 15.58 13.03 6.18
C TYR A 228 14.23 12.41 5.85
N MET A 229 14.10 11.74 4.70
CA MET A 229 12.87 11.04 4.34
C MET A 229 12.62 9.83 5.24
N GLU A 230 13.66 9.10 5.66
CA GLU A 230 13.49 8.01 6.62
C GLU A 230 13.00 8.50 7.99
N GLU A 231 13.45 9.70 8.40
CA GLU A 231 12.99 10.35 9.63
C GLU A 231 11.58 10.94 9.50
N MET A 232 11.29 11.66 8.42
CA MET A 232 10.02 12.37 8.22
C MET A 232 8.87 11.48 7.76
N VAL A 233 9.14 10.44 6.96
CA VAL A 233 8.11 9.53 6.46
C VAL A 233 7.68 8.61 7.60
N SER A 234 6.68 9.09 8.34
CA SER A 234 6.03 8.29 9.38
C SER A 234 5.52 7.00 8.76
N ARG A 235 6.03 5.86 9.21
CA ARG A 235 5.49 4.54 8.87
C ARG A 235 4.44 4.19 9.94
N PRO A 236 3.14 4.49 9.74
CA PRO A 236 2.14 4.19 10.76
C PRO A 236 2.09 2.68 10.96
N SER A 237 2.50 2.23 12.15
CA SER A 237 2.30 0.84 12.53
C SER A 237 0.85 0.68 12.98
N PRO A 238 0.09 -0.30 12.44
CA PRO A 238 -1.26 -0.60 12.92
C PRO A 238 -1.30 -0.80 14.44
N PHE A 239 -0.22 -1.33 15.03
CA PHE A 239 -0.06 -1.45 16.48
C PHE A 239 -0.07 -0.10 17.21
N TRP A 240 0.65 0.90 16.67
CA TRP A 240 0.69 2.25 17.24
C TRP A 240 -0.65 2.97 17.08
N LEU A 241 -1.34 2.78 15.95
CA LEU A 241 -2.68 3.35 15.74
C LEU A 241 -3.67 2.80 16.77
N ASP A 242 -3.68 1.49 16.99
CA ASP A 242 -4.58 0.85 17.95
C ASP A 242 -4.21 1.21 19.42
N MET A 243 -2.93 1.37 19.73
CA MET A 243 -2.47 1.81 21.05
C MET A 243 -2.84 3.26 21.32
N TYR A 244 -2.66 4.14 20.33
CA TYR A 244 -3.00 5.54 20.41
C TYR A 244 -4.52 5.76 20.54
N ALA A 245 -5.34 4.98 19.83
CA ALA A 245 -6.79 5.00 19.99
C ALA A 245 -7.22 4.65 21.43
N LYS A 246 -6.58 3.66 22.06
CA LYS A 246 -6.82 3.32 23.47
C LYS A 246 -6.34 4.40 24.44
N PHE A 247 -5.17 4.97 24.19
CA PHE A 247 -4.65 6.09 24.99
C PHE A 247 -5.62 7.27 24.95
N ASN A 248 -6.11 7.63 23.75
CA ASN A 248 -7.10 8.69 23.60
C ASN A 248 -8.42 8.35 24.32
N LYS A 249 -8.92 7.11 24.22
CA LYS A 249 -10.12 6.69 24.96
C LYS A 249 -9.91 6.78 26.48
N PHE A 250 -8.75 6.38 26.98
CA PHE A 250 -8.40 6.48 28.40
C PHE A 250 -8.33 7.94 28.86
N CYS A 251 -7.60 8.80 28.14
CA CYS A 251 -7.46 10.21 28.49
C CYS A 251 -8.79 10.97 28.43
N LEU A 252 -9.66 10.66 27.47
CA LEU A 252 -10.99 11.26 27.40
C LEU A 252 -11.90 10.78 28.53
N GLY A 253 -11.83 9.48 28.89
CA GLY A 253 -12.58 8.92 30.02
C GLY A 253 -12.16 9.44 31.40
N LEU A 254 -11.02 10.12 31.52
CA LEU A 254 -10.57 10.73 32.79
C LEU A 254 -11.27 12.07 33.11
N GLY A 255 -11.96 12.69 32.14
CA GLY A 255 -12.55 14.03 32.35
C GLY A 255 -13.75 14.40 31.48
N TYR A 256 -14.17 13.55 30.54
CA TYR A 256 -15.27 13.80 29.62
C TYR A 256 -16.13 12.53 29.42
N GLU A 257 -17.35 12.71 28.90
CA GLU A 257 -18.22 11.58 28.54
C GLU A 257 -17.55 10.69 27.48
N GLU A 258 -17.80 9.37 27.55
CA GLU A 258 -17.14 8.38 26.68
C GLU A 258 -17.47 8.58 25.19
N GLU A 259 -18.63 9.16 24.89
CA GLU A 259 -19.12 9.40 23.54
C GLU A 259 -18.91 10.86 23.12
N ILE A 260 -18.16 11.07 22.04
CA ILE A 260 -18.01 12.38 21.43
C ILE A 260 -19.23 12.62 20.54
N VAL A 261 -20.07 13.59 20.91
CA VAL A 261 -21.18 14.02 20.07
C VAL A 261 -20.64 14.75 18.84
N CYS A 262 -20.83 14.15 17.68
CA CYS A 262 -20.42 14.71 16.39
C CYS A 262 -21.64 14.87 15.48
N ASP A 263 -21.70 15.97 14.73
CA ASP A 263 -22.67 16.10 13.63
C ASP A 263 -22.23 15.20 12.46
N GLN A 264 -22.97 14.12 12.27
CA GLN A 264 -22.70 13.14 11.22
C GLN A 264 -22.79 13.73 9.80
N GLY A 265 -23.64 14.76 9.60
CA GLY A 265 -23.74 15.46 8.32
C GLY A 265 -22.45 16.23 7.99
N GLU A 266 -21.84 16.88 8.99
CA GLU A 266 -20.56 17.58 8.82
C GLU A 266 -19.38 16.61 8.64
N VAL A 267 -19.40 15.47 9.34
CA VAL A 267 -18.40 14.41 9.15
C VAL A 267 -18.42 13.89 7.71
N GLU A 268 -19.59 13.67 7.11
CA GLU A 268 -19.65 13.18 5.73
C GLU A 268 -19.25 14.26 4.70
N LYS A 269 -19.55 15.54 4.94
CA LYS A 269 -19.02 16.65 4.13
C LYS A 269 -17.49 16.71 4.18
N MET A 270 -16.91 16.56 5.38
CA MET A 270 -15.47 16.43 5.55
C MET A 270 -14.92 15.22 4.78
N ARG A 271 -15.62 14.08 4.78
CA ARG A 271 -15.22 12.89 4.00
C ARG A 271 -15.12 13.19 2.51
N GLN A 272 -16.09 13.90 1.94
CA GLN A 272 -16.06 14.30 0.54
C GLN A 272 -14.87 15.23 0.25
N MET A 273 -14.68 16.26 1.08
CA MET A 273 -13.55 17.18 0.93
C MET A 273 -12.18 16.49 0.98
N VAL A 274 -11.94 15.63 1.98
CA VAL A 274 -10.67 14.90 2.16
C VAL A 274 -10.45 13.85 1.06
N ARG A 275 -11.52 13.31 0.47
CA ARG A 275 -11.42 12.34 -0.62
C ARG A 275 -10.95 12.99 -1.92
N ASP A 276 -11.48 14.17 -2.22
CA ASP A 276 -11.29 14.81 -3.52
C ASP A 276 -10.13 15.83 -3.50
N ASN A 277 -9.61 16.19 -2.32
CA ASN A 277 -8.60 17.22 -2.17
C ASN A 277 -7.53 16.86 -1.12
N PRO A 278 -6.27 17.29 -1.31
CA PRO A 278 -5.31 17.34 -0.22
C PRO A 278 -5.85 18.22 0.91
N ALA A 279 -5.92 17.67 2.12
CA ALA A 279 -6.54 18.34 3.27
C ALA A 279 -5.57 18.45 4.45
N MET A 280 -5.62 19.58 5.15
CA MET A 280 -4.87 19.82 6.38
C MET A 280 -5.85 20.23 7.48
N LEU A 281 -5.74 19.58 8.65
CA LEU A 281 -6.59 19.84 9.81
C LEU A 281 -5.87 20.81 10.75
N LEU A 282 -6.42 22.01 10.92
CA LEU A 282 -5.86 23.05 11.77
C LEU A 282 -6.38 22.94 13.20
N TRP A 283 -5.48 22.98 14.17
CA TRP A 283 -5.82 22.90 15.59
C TRP A 283 -6.12 24.30 16.13
N THR A 284 -7.16 24.41 16.95
CA THR A 284 -7.57 25.70 17.52
C THR A 284 -6.86 26.00 18.84
N HIS A 285 -6.12 25.05 19.42
CA HIS A 285 -5.28 25.17 20.64
C HIS A 285 -5.99 25.65 21.92
N LYS A 286 -7.25 26.08 21.87
CA LYS A 286 -7.96 26.69 23.00
C LYS A 286 -8.22 25.74 24.16
N THR A 287 -8.24 24.43 23.90
CA THR A 287 -8.59 23.43 24.93
C THR A 287 -7.55 22.30 25.04
N TYR A 288 -6.48 22.30 24.22
CA TYR A 288 -5.51 21.18 24.09
C TYR A 288 -6.10 19.78 23.82
N LEU A 289 -7.42 19.67 23.69
CA LEU A 289 -8.14 18.41 23.43
C LEU A 289 -8.13 18.03 21.95
N ASP A 290 -7.88 18.99 21.05
CA ASP A 290 -7.88 18.77 19.60
C ASP A 290 -6.96 17.60 19.20
N GLY A 291 -5.81 17.48 19.87
CA GLY A 291 -4.85 16.39 19.65
C GLY A 291 -5.37 14.99 20.00
N MET A 292 -6.40 14.86 20.84
CA MET A 292 -7.01 13.57 21.20
C MET A 292 -8.38 13.36 20.55
N VAL A 293 -9.18 14.42 20.49
CA VAL A 293 -10.55 14.41 19.94
C VAL A 293 -10.50 14.17 18.43
N VAL A 294 -9.67 14.90 17.68
CA VAL A 294 -9.63 14.78 16.22
C VAL A 294 -9.23 13.36 15.77
N PRO A 295 -8.14 12.76 16.28
CA PRO A 295 -7.81 11.39 15.91
C PRO A 295 -8.89 10.38 16.31
N LYS A 296 -9.56 10.56 17.46
CA LYS A 296 -10.66 9.68 17.87
C LYS A 296 -11.88 9.80 16.95
N VAL A 297 -12.33 11.02 16.65
CA VAL A 297 -13.46 11.25 15.73
C VAL A 297 -13.16 10.66 14.35
N LEU A 298 -11.95 10.84 13.83
CA LEU A 298 -11.53 10.26 12.55
C LEU A 298 -11.51 8.73 12.60
N TYR A 299 -10.95 8.15 13.67
CA TYR A 299 -10.90 6.70 13.86
C TYR A 299 -12.30 6.07 13.91
N ASP A 300 -13.17 6.61 14.76
CA ASP A 300 -14.54 6.13 14.95
C ASP A 300 -15.33 6.21 13.62
N ASN A 301 -15.08 7.24 12.80
CA ASN A 301 -15.75 7.47 11.52
C ASN A 301 -15.02 6.90 10.28
N ASP A 302 -14.13 5.92 10.42
CA ASP A 302 -13.47 5.25 9.28
C ASP A 302 -12.60 6.15 8.38
N PHE A 303 -12.04 7.21 8.95
CA PHE A 303 -11.04 8.03 8.25
C PHE A 303 -9.63 7.42 8.39
N PRO A 304 -8.73 7.68 7.42
CA PRO A 304 -7.32 7.43 7.63
C PRO A 304 -6.84 8.29 8.81
N MET A 305 -5.98 7.70 9.64
CA MET A 305 -5.40 8.42 10.77
C MET A 305 -4.59 9.62 10.25
N PRO A 306 -4.82 10.83 10.80
CA PRO A 306 -4.15 12.03 10.33
C PRO A 306 -2.66 11.96 10.66
N HIS A 307 -1.83 12.38 9.73
CA HIS A 307 -0.44 12.69 10.04
C HIS A 307 -0.41 13.92 10.94
N MET A 308 0.29 13.82 12.06
CA MET A 308 0.48 14.94 12.98
C MET A 308 1.88 15.50 12.78
N PHE A 309 1.96 16.80 12.52
CA PHE A 309 3.23 17.52 12.48
C PHE A 309 3.51 18.07 13.88
N GLY A 310 4.53 17.51 14.53
CA GLY A 310 5.04 17.98 15.81
C GLY A 310 6.44 18.56 15.67
N GLY A 311 6.83 19.46 16.57
CA GLY A 311 8.24 19.90 16.66
C GLY A 311 9.16 18.74 17.03
N ALA A 312 10.42 18.77 16.59
CA ALA A 312 11.42 17.72 16.81
C ALA A 312 11.60 17.31 18.29
N ASN A 313 11.24 18.19 19.23
CA ASN A 313 11.23 17.91 20.67
C ASN A 313 10.20 16.85 21.12
N MET A 314 9.33 16.38 20.22
CA MET A 314 8.32 15.35 20.51
C MET A 314 8.61 14.00 19.83
N ASN A 315 9.86 13.77 19.39
CA ASN A 315 10.28 12.47 18.86
C ASN A 315 10.40 11.45 20.02
N PHE A 316 9.29 10.83 20.40
CA PHE A 316 9.26 9.72 21.35
C PHE A 316 9.21 8.38 20.58
N PRO A 317 10.01 7.38 20.98
CA PRO A 317 10.20 6.11 20.26
C PRO A 317 8.98 5.19 20.21
#